data_AF-A0A0B1S3Y8-F1
#
_entry.id   AF-A0A0B1S3Y8-F1
#
_cell.length_a   1.000
_cell.length_b   1.000
_cell.length_c   1.000
_cell.angle_alpha   90.00
_cell.angle_beta   90.00
_cell.angle_gamma   90.00
#
_symmetry.space_group_name_H-M   'P 1'
#
loop_
_entity.id
_entity.type
_entity.pdbx_description
1 polymer ?
#
loop_
_entity_poly.entity_id
_entity_poly.type
_entity_poly.pdbx_seq_one_letter_code
_entity_poly.pdbx_strand_id
1 'polypeptide(L)'
;MMMGVNVFSAILCAVSLIEQGTLFSSIDFALRHENFARDSFFLSLSGATGQLFIYSTIEKFGPIVFAVMMTIRQMLSILLSSFYYGHALSSWSLIGFAIVFTAIFMDIYRRYFEKRRATSKQ
;
A
#
# COMPACT_ATOMS: atom_id res chain seq x y z
N MET A 1 16.75 5.14 -3.39
CA MET A 1 15.84 4.07 -3.87
C MET A 1 14.54 4.64 -4.46
N MET A 2 13.82 5.53 -3.76
CA MET A 2 12.51 6.04 -4.22
C MET A 2 12.52 6.84 -5.53
N MET A 3 13.51 7.72 -5.75
CA MET A 3 13.60 8.50 -7.00
C MET A 3 13.71 7.60 -8.24
N GLY A 4 14.49 6.52 -8.17
CA GLY A 4 14.65 5.58 -9.27
C GLY A 4 13.32 4.91 -9.64
N VAL A 5 12.60 4.38 -8.64
CA VAL A 5 11.30 3.73 -8.86
C VAL A 5 10.29 4.70 -9.49
N ASN A 6 10.17 5.93 -8.96
CA ASN A 6 9.23 6.92 -9.49
C ASN A 6 9.60 7.38 -10.92
N VAL A 7 10.88 7.52 -11.24
CA VAL A 7 11.34 7.86 -12.60
C VAL A 7 11.04 6.73 -13.59
N PHE A 8 11.36 5.48 -13.24
CA PHE A 8 11.04 4.34 -14.09
C PHE A 8 9.52 4.19 -14.28
N SER A 9 8.72 4.36 -13.22
CA SER A 9 7.26 4.36 -13.32
C SER A 9 6.74 5.47 -14.24
N ALA A 10 7.31 6.68 -14.19
CA ALA A 10 6.94 7.78 -15.07
C ALA A 10 7.28 7.48 -16.54
N ILE A 11 8.47 6.91 -16.81
CA ILE A 11 8.88 6.51 -18.17
C ILE A 11 7.93 5.43 -18.72
N LEU A 12 7.66 4.37 -17.95
CA LEU A 12 6.77 3.29 -18.37
C LEU A 12 5.34 3.80 -18.62
N CYS A 13 4.85 4.71 -17.79
CA CYS A 13 3.55 5.36 -17.99
C CYS A 13 3.54 6.19 -19.28
N ALA A 14 4.55 7.03 -19.50
CA ALA A 14 4.65 7.86 -20.70
C ALA A 14 4.70 7.01 -21.98
N VAL A 15 5.50 5.94 -22.00
CA VAL A 15 5.57 5.00 -23.13
C VAL A 15 4.20 4.37 -23.37
N SER A 16 3.52 3.91 -22.31
CA SER A 16 2.18 3.31 -22.44
C SER A 16 1.14 4.28 -23.01
N LEU A 17 1.20 5.56 -22.65
CA LEU A 17 0.31 6.60 -23.20
C LEU A 17 0.64 6.97 -24.65
N ILE A 18 1.91 6.93 -25.03
CA ILE A 18 2.34 7.15 -26.42
C ILE A 18 1.85 6.01 -27.32
N GLU A 19 2.01 4.76 -26.89
CA GLU A 19 1.53 3.58 -27.63
C GLU A 19 0.01 3.61 -27.86
N GLN A 20 -0.75 4.13 -26.89
CA GLN A 20 -2.21 4.28 -27.01
C GLN A 20 -2.63 5.51 -27.83
N GLY A 21 -1.71 6.44 -28.12
CA GLY A 21 -2.00 7.68 -28.85
C GLY A 21 -2.85 8.70 -28.07
N THR A 22 -3.10 8.49 -26.77
CA THR A 22 -4.04 9.27 -25.95
C THR A 22 -3.37 10.39 -25.15
N LEU A 23 -2.04 10.54 -25.25
CA LEU A 23 -1.25 11.45 -24.42
C LEU A 23 -1.74 12.91 -24.52
N PHE A 24 -1.86 13.44 -25.74
CA PHE A 24 -2.31 14.82 -25.95
C PHE A 24 -3.78 15.03 -25.56
N SER A 25 -4.65 14.06 -25.83
CA SER A 25 -6.07 14.12 -25.44
C SER A 25 -6.24 14.13 -23.92
N SER A 26 -5.41 13.37 -23.19
CA SER A 26 -5.45 13.31 -21.73
C SER A 26 -4.98 14.62 -21.08
N ILE A 27 -3.96 15.28 -21.65
CA ILE A 27 -3.49 16.58 -21.17
C ILE A 27 -4.54 17.66 -21.44
N ASP A 28 -5.11 17.69 -22.65
CA ASP A 28 -6.17 18.66 -23.00
C ASP A 28 -7.41 18.48 -22.11
N PHE A 29 -7.80 17.23 -21.81
CA PHE A 29 -8.87 16.94 -20.85
C PHE A 29 -8.56 17.47 -19.44
N ALA A 30 -7.33 17.27 -18.97
CA ALA A 30 -6.90 17.73 -17.66
C ALA A 30 -6.86 19.27 -17.55
N LEU A 31 -6.46 19.96 -18.63
CA LEU A 31 -6.43 21.42 -18.67
C LEU A 31 -7.84 22.05 -18.79
N ARG A 32 -8.79 21.36 -19.44
CA ARG A 32 -10.18 21.86 -19.58
C ARG A 32 -11.01 21.68 -18.32
N HIS A 33 -10.66 20.73 -17.44
CA HIS A 33 -11.41 20.44 -16.22
C HIS A 33 -10.57 20.75 -14.98
N GLU A 34 -10.66 21.98 -14.48
CA GLU A 34 -9.92 22.42 -13.28
C GLU A 34 -10.21 21.56 -12.04
N ASN A 35 -11.44 21.06 -11.89
CA ASN A 35 -11.79 20.13 -10.81
C ASN A 35 -10.99 18.82 -10.88
N PHE A 36 -10.84 18.25 -12.07
CA PHE A 36 -10.05 17.04 -12.27
C PHE A 36 -8.56 17.28 -12.00
N ALA A 37 -8.01 18.39 -12.48
CA ALA A 37 -6.61 18.76 -12.22
C ALA A 37 -6.35 18.96 -10.72
N ARG A 38 -7.28 19.61 -10.02
CA ARG A 38 -7.20 19.83 -8.57
C ARG A 38 -7.27 18.53 -7.78
N ASP A 39 -8.21 17.63 -8.10
CA ASP A 39 -8.34 16.33 -7.46
C ASP A 39 -7.10 15.46 -7.71
N SER A 40 -6.60 15.44 -8.95
CA SER A 40 -5.36 14.75 -9.33
C SER A 40 -4.14 15.28 -8.57
N PHE A 41 -4.05 16.60 -8.39
CA PHE A 41 -2.99 17.23 -7.61
C PHE A 41 -3.05 16.82 -6.13
N PHE A 42 -4.21 16.91 -5.48
CA PHE A 42 -4.34 16.49 -4.08
C PHE A 42 -4.10 14.99 -3.90
N LEU A 43 -4.56 14.17 -4.83
CA LEU A 43 -4.28 12.74 -4.85
C LEU A 43 -2.77 12.47 -4.95
N SER A 44 -2.08 13.20 -5.83
CA SER A 44 -0.63 13.06 -6.02
C SER A 44 0.15 13.55 -4.80
N LEU A 45 -0.27 14.67 -4.19
CA LEU A 45 0.33 15.20 -2.97
C LEU A 45 0.17 14.22 -1.80
N SER A 46 -1.05 13.73 -1.59
CA SER A 46 -1.35 12.72 -0.58
C SER A 46 -0.55 11.43 -0.82
N GLY A 47 -0.43 11.00 -2.08
CA GLY A 47 0.37 9.86 -2.49
C GLY A 47 1.87 10.05 -2.20
N ALA A 48 2.43 11.21 -2.53
CA ALA A 48 3.82 11.55 -2.25
C ALA A 48 4.11 11.58 -0.74
N THR A 49 3.22 12.19 0.05
CA THR A 49 3.31 12.18 1.51
C THR A 49 3.22 10.75 2.06
N GLY A 50 2.30 9.93 1.55
CA GLY A 50 2.19 8.51 1.92
C GLY A 50 3.45 7.71 1.62
N GLN A 51 4.08 7.94 0.45
CA GLN A 51 5.34 7.31 0.09
C GLN A 51 6.48 7.64 1.08
N LEU A 52 6.55 8.88 1.59
CA LEU A 52 7.51 9.25 2.63
C LEU A 52 7.31 8.45 3.93
N PHE A 53 6.06 8.26 4.36
CA PHE A 53 5.74 7.44 5.54
C PHE A 53 6.09 5.96 5.34
N ILE A 54 5.78 5.41 4.16
CA ILE A 54 6.13 4.04 3.79
C ILE A 54 7.64 3.84 3.88
N TYR A 55 8.40 4.74 3.25
CA TYR A 55 9.85 4.64 3.24
C TYR A 55 10.44 4.75 4.65
N SER A 56 9.99 5.73 5.45
CA SER A 56 10.45 5.88 6.84
C SER A 56 10.13 4.64 7.70
N THR A 57 9.01 3.98 7.43
CA THR A 57 8.63 2.74 8.13
C THR A 57 9.54 1.58 7.73
N ILE A 58 9.81 1.42 6.42
CA ILE A 58 10.69 0.37 5.91
C ILE A 58 12.12 0.56 6.43
N GLU A 59 12.61 1.79 6.49
CA GLU A 59 13.96 2.09 7.00
C GLU A 59 14.12 1.72 8.48
N LYS A 60 13.10 1.99 9.31
CA LYS A 60 13.16 1.72 10.77
C LYS A 60 12.83 0.28 11.15
N PHE A 61 11.83 -0.33 10.50
CA PHE A 61 11.28 -1.63 10.90
C PHE A 61 11.55 -2.74 9.89
N GLY A 62 12.08 -2.40 8.72
CA GLY A 62 12.30 -3.32 7.62
C GLY A 62 11.04 -3.55 6.76
N PRO A 63 11.23 -4.10 5.54
CA PRO A 63 10.17 -4.27 4.56
C PRO A 63 9.10 -5.30 4.98
N ILE A 64 9.46 -6.28 5.82
CA ILE A 64 8.54 -7.35 6.20
C ILE A 64 7.53 -6.86 7.25
N VAL A 65 7.96 -6.03 8.20
CA VAL A 65 7.04 -5.39 9.16
C VAL A 65 6.08 -4.45 8.43
N PHE A 66 6.56 -3.73 7.41
CA PHE A 66 5.70 -2.93 6.56
C PHE A 66 4.63 -3.78 5.84
N ALA A 67 5.02 -4.92 5.27
CA ALA A 67 4.07 -5.84 4.62
C ALA A 67 2.99 -6.34 5.60
N VAL A 68 3.37 -6.67 6.83
CA VAL A 68 2.44 -7.06 7.89
C VAL A 68 1.51 -5.91 8.31
N MET A 69 2.02 -4.68 8.43
CA MET A 69 1.16 -3.52 8.72
C MET A 69 0.13 -3.29 7.61
N MET A 70 0.54 -3.46 6.34
CA MET A 70 -0.35 -3.32 5.19
C MET A 70 -1.44 -4.38 5.17
N THR A 71 -1.12 -5.65 5.48
CA THR A 71 -2.12 -6.71 5.54
C THR A 71 -3.11 -6.50 6.68
N ILE A 72 -2.65 -6.11 7.88
CA ILE A 72 -3.54 -5.77 9.00
C ILE A 72 -4.48 -4.63 8.60
N ARG A 73 -3.96 -3.56 7.99
CA ARG A 73 -4.78 -2.43 7.53
C ARG A 73 -5.86 -2.86 6.54
N GLN A 74 -5.50 -3.70 5.56
CA GLN A 74 -6.44 -4.20 4.56
C GLN A 74 -7.52 -5.08 5.21
N MET A 75 -7.13 -5.97 6.13
CA MET A 75 -8.04 -6.85 6.86
C MET A 75 -9.03 -6.06 7.71
N LEU A 76 -8.57 -5.07 8.47
CA LEU A 76 -9.43 -4.20 9.27
C LEU A 76 -10.42 -3.44 8.39
N SER A 77 -9.97 -2.95 7.23
CA SER A 77 -10.87 -2.28 6.28
C SER A 77 -11.97 -3.21 5.76
N ILE A 78 -11.65 -4.48 5.50
CA ILE A 78 -12.64 -5.48 5.05
C ILE A 78 -13.63 -5.79 6.17
N LEU A 79 -13.14 -6.00 7.39
CA LEU A 79 -13.99 -6.27 8.56
C LEU A 79 -14.94 -5.10 8.86
N LEU A 80 -14.40 -3.88 8.91
CA LEU A 80 -15.18 -2.67 9.16
C LEU A 80 -16.20 -2.42 8.04
N SER A 81 -15.81 -2.62 6.78
CA SER A 81 -16.73 -2.51 5.66
C SER A 81 -17.87 -3.52 5.75
N SER A 82 -17.57 -4.80 6.02
CA SER A 82 -18.61 -5.82 6.15
C SER A 82 -19.55 -5.56 7.33
N PHE A 83 -19.01 -5.05 8.45
CA PHE A 83 -19.80 -4.67 9.61
C PHE A 83 -20.73 -3.48 9.29
N TYR A 84 -20.20 -2.46 8.61
CA TYR A 84 -20.97 -1.24 8.27
C TYR A 84 -22.05 -1.50 7.22
N TYR A 85 -21.77 -2.28 6.18
CA TYR A 85 -22.73 -2.59 5.11
C TYR A 85 -23.70 -3.74 5.45
N GLY A 86 -23.55 -4.38 6.63
CA GLY A 86 -24.43 -5.46 7.08
C GLY A 86 -24.34 -6.72 6.22
N HIS A 87 -23.30 -6.88 5.40
CA HIS A 87 -23.09 -8.10 4.64
C HIS A 87 -22.65 -9.22 5.58
N ALA A 88 -23.38 -10.34 5.53
CA ALA A 88 -23.02 -11.55 6.25
C ALA A 88 -21.67 -12.04 5.73
N LEU A 89 -20.63 -11.90 6.56
CA LEU A 89 -19.34 -12.54 6.32
C LEU A 89 -19.58 -14.05 6.21
N SER A 90 -19.35 -14.61 5.02
CA SER A 90 -19.44 -16.06 4.81
C SER A 90 -18.56 -16.78 5.84
N SER A 91 -19.01 -17.90 6.39
CA SER A 91 -18.25 -18.67 7.38
C SER A 91 -16.83 -19.03 6.89
N TRP A 92 -16.64 -19.15 5.57
CA TRP A 92 -15.33 -19.33 4.93
C TRP A 92 -14.40 -18.13 5.07
N SER A 93 -14.94 -16.92 5.02
CA SER A 93 -14.15 -15.70 5.23
C SER A 93 -13.63 -15.62 6.66
N LEU A 94 -14.42 -16.06 7.66
CA LEU A 94 -13.99 -16.11 9.05
C LEU A 94 -12.80 -17.06 9.26
N ILE A 95 -12.84 -18.23 8.61
CA ILE A 95 -11.72 -19.18 8.63
C ILE A 95 -10.48 -18.57 7.96
N GLY A 96 -10.64 -17.92 6.81
CA GLY A 96 -9.55 -17.19 6.14
C GLY A 96 -8.95 -16.09 7.02
N PHE A 97 -9.80 -15.32 7.71
CA PHE A 97 -9.37 -14.33 8.70
C PHE A 97 -8.53 -14.97 9.81
N ALA A 98 -8.99 -16.07 10.41
CA ALA A 98 -8.26 -16.78 11.46
C ALA A 98 -6.88 -17.27 10.99
N ILE A 99 -6.79 -17.81 9.77
CA ILE A 99 -5.51 -18.26 9.17
C ILE A 99 -4.55 -17.08 9.01
N VAL A 100 -4.99 -15.98 8.39
CA VAL A 100 -4.12 -14.83 8.14
C VAL A 100 -3.66 -14.17 9.45
N PHE A 101 -4.56 -14.03 10.43
CA PHE A 101 -4.22 -13.50 11.74
C PHE A 101 -3.17 -14.39 12.44
N THR A 102 -3.36 -15.71 12.40
CA THR A 102 -2.39 -16.66 12.97
C THR A 102 -1.03 -16.57 12.30
N ALA A 103 -0.98 -16.49 10.97
CA ALA A 103 0.26 -16.33 10.22
C ALA A 103 1.01 -15.03 10.57
N ILE A 104 0.28 -13.91 10.66
CA ILE A 104 0.84 -12.61 11.06
C ILE A 104 1.40 -12.66 12.48
N PHE A 105 0.63 -13.18 13.44
CA PHE A 105 1.08 -13.29 14.84
C PHE A 105 2.30 -14.20 14.96
N MET A 106 2.34 -15.30 14.20
CA MET A 106 3.49 -16.20 14.17
C MET A 106 4.74 -15.51 13.59
N ASP A 107 4.61 -14.72 12.52
CA ASP A 107 5.75 -13.96 11.95
C ASP A 107 6.28 -12.92 12.93
N ILE A 108 5.40 -12.18 13.61
CA ILE A 108 5.77 -11.23 14.65
C ILE A 108 6.47 -11.94 15.82
N TYR A 109 5.93 -13.06 16.29
CA TYR A 109 6.50 -13.83 17.40
C TYR A 109 7.89 -14.38 17.07
N ARG A 110 8.07 -14.93 15.86
CA ARG A 110 9.38 -15.40 15.37
C ARG A 110 10.41 -14.28 15.37
N ARG A 111 10.06 -13.10 14.84
CA ARG A 111 10.94 -11.92 14.82
C ARG A 111 11.30 -11.43 16.20
N TYR A 112 10.35 -11.40 17.13
CA TYR A 112 10.59 -11.01 18.52
C TYR A 112 11.62 -11.94 19.17
N PHE A 113 11.50 -13.26 18.94
CA PHE A 113 12.45 -14.24 19.47
C PHE A 113 13.82 -14.20 18.79
N GLU A 114 13.88 -14.03 17.47
CA GLU A 114 15.15 -13.87 16.74
C GLU A 114 15.93 -12.66 17.24
N LYS A 115 15.24 -11.53 17.48
CA LYS A 115 15.86 -10.32 18.02
C LYS A 115 16.42 -10.54 19.43
N ARG A 116 15.71 -11.25 20.32
CA ARG A 116 16.23 -11.60 21.67
C ARG A 116 17.43 -12.54 21.64
N ARG A 117 17.45 -13.52 20.72
CA ARG A 117 18.60 -14.44 20.57
C ARG A 117 19.86 -13.72 20.08
N ALA A 118 19.71 -12.71 19.22
CA ALA A 118 20.83 -11.90 18.75
C ALA A 118 21.43 -11.05 19.89
N THR A 119 20.60 -10.49 20.78
CA THR A 119 21.07 -9.67 21.92
C THR A 119 21.69 -10.51 23.05
N SER A 120 21.33 -11.78 23.20
CA SER A 120 21.91 -12.68 24.22
C SER A 120 23.28 -13.26 23.83
N LYS A 121 23.73 -13.08 22.58
CA LYS A 121 25.04 -13.55 22.08
C LYS A 121 26.10 -12.44 22.08
N GLN A 122 25.76 -11.24 22.52
CA GLN A 122 26.64 -10.08 22.65
C GLN A 122 27.02 -9.89 24.12
#